data_AF-A0A4R8EWS5-F1
#
_entry.id   AF-A0A4R8EWS5-F1
#
_cell.length_a   1.000
_cell.length_b   1.000
_cell.length_c   1.000
_cell.angle_alpha   90.00
_cell.angle_beta   90.00
_cell.angle_gamma   90.00
#
_symmetry.space_group_name_H-M   'P 1'
#
loop_
_entity.id
_entity.type
_entity.pdbx_description
1 polymer ?
#
loop_
_entity_poly.entity_id
_entity_poly.type
_entity_poly.pdbx_seq_one_letter_code
_entity_poly.pdbx_strand_id
1 'polypeptide(L)'
;MALFTVRIELRGADWETYNRLHESMNTVGYYRRVTGDNGVIFQLPDAEYAAEKNATVQQVHDEVLRIANQHNIDPHVLVSETVRWAWTLPKA
;
A
#
# COMPACT_ATOMS: atom_id res chain seq x y z
N MET A 1 -13.76 -11.00 -2.70
CA MET A 1 -12.66 -10.01 -2.69
C MET A 1 -12.40 -9.64 -1.24
N ALA A 2 -11.14 -9.40 -0.89
CA ALA A 2 -10.71 -9.05 0.45
C ALA A 2 -10.00 -7.70 0.42
N LEU A 3 -10.06 -6.97 1.54
CA LEU A 3 -9.38 -5.69 1.72
C LEU A 3 -8.01 -5.93 2.37
N PHE A 4 -7.00 -5.26 1.86
CA PHE A 4 -5.62 -5.37 2.34
C PHE A 4 -5.07 -4.01 2.71
N THR A 5 -4.32 -3.99 3.82
CA THR A 5 -3.40 -2.90 4.15
C THR A 5 -1.99 -3.38 3.88
N VAL A 6 -1.24 -2.56 3.17
CA VAL A 6 0.15 -2.81 2.82
C VAL A 6 0.98 -1.67 3.37
N ARG A 7 2.06 -1.98 4.08
CA ARG A 7 3.08 -1.02 4.49
C ARG A 7 4.44 -1.46 3.94
N ILE A 8 5.17 -0.52 3.38
CA ILE A 8 6.50 -0.78 2.81
C ILE A 8 7.50 0.20 3.40
N GLU A 9 8.59 -0.29 3.96
CA GLU A 9 9.76 0.53 4.29
C GLU A 9 10.90 0.14 3.34
N LEU A 10 11.44 1.11 2.60
CA LEU A 10 12.62 0.93 1.77
C LEU A 10 13.85 1.44 2.54
N ARG A 11 14.74 0.55 2.97
CA ARG A 11 15.90 0.92 3.80
C ARG A 11 16.89 1.75 2.98
N GLY A 12 17.29 2.89 3.55
CA GLY A 12 18.25 3.82 2.93
C GLY A 12 17.76 4.51 1.65
N ALA A 13 16.47 4.41 1.32
CA ALA A 13 15.91 5.03 0.13
C ALA A 13 15.64 6.52 0.30
N ASP A 14 15.71 7.25 -0.80
CA ASP A 14 15.31 8.66 -0.90
C ASP A 14 13.86 8.80 -1.39
N TRP A 15 13.39 10.04 -1.42
CA TRP A 15 12.04 10.37 -1.87
C TRP A 15 11.78 10.02 -3.34
N GLU A 16 12.79 10.11 -4.21
CA GLU A 16 12.64 9.74 -5.63
C GLU A 16 12.35 8.24 -5.78
N THR A 17 13.01 7.41 -4.98
CA THR A 17 12.76 5.97 -4.92
C THR A 17 11.35 5.66 -4.40
N TYR A 18 10.89 6.37 -3.37
CA TYR A 18 9.50 6.23 -2.91
C TYR A 18 8.48 6.67 -3.97
N ASN A 19 8.73 7.76 -4.71
CA ASN A 19 7.83 8.20 -5.79
C ASN A 19 7.67 7.13 -6.87
N ARG A 20 8.77 6.51 -7.32
CA ARG A 20 8.74 5.41 -8.29
C ARG A 20 8.02 4.16 -7.76
N LEU A 21 8.20 3.85 -6.46
CA LEU A 21 7.43 2.81 -5.79
C LEU A 21 5.93 3.14 -5.79
N HIS A 22 5.54 4.37 -5.43
CA HIS A 22 4.14 4.80 -5.39
C HIS A 22 3.48 4.69 -6.75
N GLU A 23 4.16 5.13 -7.82
CA GLU A 23 3.68 4.98 -9.20
C GLU A 23 3.47 3.50 -9.55
N SER A 24 4.46 2.66 -9.28
CA SER A 24 4.39 1.21 -9.54
C SER A 24 3.22 0.55 -8.80
N MET A 25 3.08 0.84 -7.51
CA MET A 25 1.99 0.35 -6.67
C MET A 25 0.61 0.82 -7.18
N ASN A 26 0.50 2.07 -7.61
CA ASN A 26 -0.74 2.61 -8.15
C ASN A 26 -1.16 1.91 -9.46
N THR A 27 -0.20 1.56 -10.33
CA THR A 27 -0.51 0.87 -11.60
C THR A 27 -1.11 -0.54 -11.41
N VAL A 28 -0.82 -1.19 -10.28
CA VAL A 28 -1.31 -2.55 -9.97
C VAL A 28 -2.41 -2.56 -8.88
N GLY A 29 -3.04 -1.42 -8.63
CA GLY A 29 -4.24 -1.31 -7.80
C GLY A 29 -3.99 -1.20 -6.30
N TYR A 30 -2.81 -0.74 -5.89
CA TYR A 30 -2.52 -0.38 -4.50
C TYR A 30 -2.49 1.14 -4.36
N TYR A 31 -3.42 1.68 -3.59
CA TYR A 31 -3.67 3.12 -3.52
C TYR A 31 -3.27 3.69 -2.18
N ARG A 32 -2.64 4.86 -2.19
CA ARG A 32 -2.35 5.64 -0.97
C ARG A 32 -3.57 6.39 -0.43
N ARG A 33 -4.78 5.89 -0.68
CA ARG A 33 -6.02 6.56 -0.30
C ARG A 33 -7.11 5.54 0.02
N VAL A 34 -8.00 5.95 0.93
CA VAL A 34 -9.19 5.19 1.32
C VAL A 34 -10.43 6.07 1.21
N THR A 35 -11.58 5.45 0.96
CA THR A 35 -12.88 6.14 0.89
C THR A 35 -13.64 5.87 2.19
N GLY A 36 -14.02 6.92 2.91
CA GLY A 36 -14.89 6.80 4.07
C GLY A 36 -16.34 6.53 3.69
N ASP A 37 -17.16 6.14 4.66
CA ASP A 37 -18.58 5.77 4.45
C ASP A 37 -19.42 6.91 3.86
N ASN A 38 -18.99 8.16 4.04
CA ASN A 38 -19.61 9.36 3.47
C ASN A 38 -19.13 9.67 2.03
N GLY A 39 -18.34 8.79 1.42
CA GLY A 39 -17.75 8.97 0.09
C GLY A 39 -16.55 9.91 0.03
N VAL A 40 -16.11 10.47 1.16
CA VAL A 40 -14.93 11.35 1.21
C VAL A 40 -13.65 10.52 1.11
N ILE A 41 -12.71 10.98 0.29
CA ILE A 41 -11.41 10.33 0.10
C ILE A 41 -10.41 10.90 1.10
N PHE A 42 -9.66 10.01 1.74
CA PHE A 42 -8.64 10.33 2.72
C PHE A 42 -7.28 9.82 2.28
N GLN A 43 -6.24 10.58 2.60
CA GLN A 43 -4.85 10.24 2.28
C GLN A 43 -4.29 9.32 3.37
N LEU A 44 -3.79 8.14 2.97
CA LEU A 44 -3.09 7.24 3.88
C LEU A 44 -1.70 7.81 4.25
N PRO A 45 -1.14 7.37 5.40
CA PRO A 45 0.24 7.68 5.77
C PRO A 45 1.25 7.31 4.68
N ASP A 46 2.45 7.88 4.77
CA ASP A 46 3.51 7.55 3.82
C ASP A 46 3.83 6.06 3.85
N ALA A 47 4.01 5.55 2.62
CA ALA A 47 4.29 4.15 2.33
C ALA A 47 3.24 3.15 2.85
N GLU A 48 2.01 3.62 3.05
CA GLU A 48 0.84 2.78 3.30
C GLU A 48 -0.12 2.79 2.10
N TYR A 49 -0.68 1.61 1.82
CA TYR A 49 -1.55 1.39 0.69
C TYR A 49 -2.74 0.52 1.08
N ALA A 50 -3.87 0.81 0.45
CA ALA A 50 -5.07 -0.01 0.47
C ALA A 50 -5.25 -0.70 -0.89
N ALA A 51 -5.70 -1.95 -0.87
CA ALA A 51 -6.11 -2.67 -2.06
C ALA A 51 -7.29 -3.58 -1.78
N GLU A 52 -8.17 -3.72 -2.77
CA GLU A 52 -9.22 -4.73 -2.77
C GLU A 52 -8.91 -5.75 -3.87
N LYS A 53 -8.65 -7.01 -3.48
CA LYS A 53 -8.20 -8.05 -4.42
C LYS A 53 -8.90 -9.38 -4.19
N ASN A 54 -8.98 -10.19 -5.25
CA ASN A 54 -9.37 -11.60 -5.14
C ASN A 54 -8.12 -12.48 -4.99
N ALA A 55 -7.43 -12.33 -3.86
CA ALA A 55 -6.16 -12.98 -3.55
C ALA A 55 -6.11 -13.29 -2.05
N THR A 56 -5.20 -14.17 -1.66
CA THR A 56 -4.84 -14.40 -0.25
C THR A 56 -3.82 -13.37 0.23
N VAL A 57 -3.71 -13.17 1.55
CA VAL A 57 -2.71 -12.28 2.14
C VAL A 57 -1.27 -12.60 1.69
N GLN A 58 -0.93 -13.89 1.53
CA GLN A 58 0.39 -14.31 1.07
C GLN A 58 0.65 -13.94 -0.39
N GLN A 59 -0.35 -14.11 -1.27
CA GLN A 59 -0.23 -13.72 -2.67
C GLN A 59 -0.07 -12.20 -2.83
N VAL A 60 -0.78 -11.41 -2.02
CA VAL A 60 -0.63 -9.95 -1.97
C VAL A 60 0.78 -9.58 -1.47
N HIS A 61 1.24 -10.22 -0.40
CA HIS A 61 2.60 -10.03 0.11
C HIS A 61 3.66 -10.31 -0.96
N ASP A 62 3.59 -11.45 -1.64
CA ASP A 62 4.58 -11.84 -2.64
C ASP A 62 4.57 -10.92 -3.87
N GLU A 63 3.38 -10.47 -4.30
CA GLU A 63 3.22 -9.47 -5.35
C GLU A 63 3.90 -8.15 -4.96
N VAL A 64 3.61 -7.65 -3.76
CA VAL A 64 4.14 -6.38 -3.24
C VAL A 64 5.66 -6.46 -3.07
N LEU A 65 6.17 -7.54 -2.48
CA LEU A 65 7.60 -7.75 -2.28
C LEU A 65 8.34 -7.77 -3.63
N ARG A 66 7.77 -8.44 -4.64
CA ARG A 66 8.34 -8.43 -6.00
C ARG A 66 8.42 -7.02 -6.58
N ILE A 67 7.40 -6.18 -6.37
CA ILE A 67 7.40 -4.77 -6.83
C ILE A 67 8.44 -3.96 -6.04
N ALA A 68 8.46 -4.08 -4.71
CA ALA A 68 9.38 -3.32 -3.86
C ALA A 68 10.85 -3.63 -4.18
N ASN A 69 11.18 -4.90 -4.48
CA ASN A 69 12.51 -5.33 -4.91
C ASN A 69 12.98 -4.71 -6.25
N GLN A 70 12.09 -4.12 -7.05
CA GLN A 70 12.49 -3.39 -8.26
C GLN A 70 13.08 -2.02 -7.93
N HIS A 71 12.79 -1.48 -6.75
CA HIS A 71 13.14 -0.12 -6.35
C HIS A 71 14.20 -0.07 -5.24
N ASN A 72 14.33 -1.13 -4.43
CA ASN A 72 15.28 -1.17 -3.33
C ASN A 72 15.79 -2.59 -3.09
N ILE A 73 17.03 -2.72 -2.61
CA ILE A 73 17.68 -4.00 -2.33
C ILE A 73 17.28 -4.62 -0.98
N ASP A 74 16.70 -3.82 -0.08
CA ASP A 74 16.32 -4.20 1.28
C ASP A 74 14.92 -3.64 1.64
N PRO A 75 13.86 -4.08 0.93
CA PRO A 75 12.50 -3.67 1.25
C PRO A 75 11.93 -4.50 2.41
N HIS A 76 11.32 -3.81 3.38
CA HIS A 76 10.51 -4.44 4.41
C HIS A 76 9.04 -4.29 4.06
N VAL A 77 8.32 -5.40 3.95
CA VAL A 77 6.91 -5.43 3.54
C VAL A 77 6.06 -6.06 4.64
N LEU A 78 4.98 -5.37 5.01
CA LEU A 78 3.93 -5.89 5.87
C LEU A 78 2.61 -5.85 5.11
N VAL A 79 1.89 -6.98 5.11
CA VAL A 79 0.54 -7.07 4.54
C VAL A 79 -0.42 -7.64 5.58
N SER A 80 -1.58 -7.01 5.74
CA SER A 80 -2.69 -7.54 6.53
C SER A 80 -3.95 -7.61 5.70
N GLU A 81 -4.63 -8.76 5.73
CA GLU A 81 -6.03 -8.84 5.33
C GLU A 81 -6.89 -8.23 6.43
N THR A 82 -7.72 -7.25 6.07
CA THR A 82 -8.43 -6.42 7.04
C THR A 82 -9.93 -6.55 6.87
N VAL A 83 -10.63 -6.85 7.96
CA VAL A 83 -12.10 -6.88 7.97
C VAL A 83 -12.69 -5.50 8.23
N ARG A 84 -12.02 -4.67 9.05
CA ARG A 84 -12.45 -3.31 9.40
C ARG A 84 -11.25 -2.39 9.60
N TRP A 85 -11.39 -1.15 9.15
CA TRP A 85 -10.46 -0.06 9.45
C TRP A 85 -11.12 0.97 10.36
N ALA A 86 -10.30 1.65 11.14
CA ALA A 86 -10.65 2.87 11.85
C ALA A 86 -9.46 3.82 11.73
N TRP A 87 -9.70 5.10 11.46
CA TRP A 87 -8.63 6.03 11.13
C TRP A 87 -8.98 7.47 11.48
N THR A 88 -7.95 8.31 11.57
CA THR A 88 -8.03 9.77 11.57
C THR A 88 -6.99 10.26 10.59
N LEU A 89 -7.44 10.71 9.41
CA LEU A 89 -6.58 11.03 8.27
C LEU A 89 -6.97 12.38 7.66
N PRO A 90 -6.03 13.08 7.00
CA PRO A 90 -6.37 14.26 6.22
C PRO A 90 -7.17 13.87 4.97
N LYS A 91 -7.99 14.79 4.48
CA LYS A 91 -8.64 14.65 3.17
C LYS A 91 -7.57 14.64 2.07
N ALA A 92 -7.74 13.79 1.07
CA ALA A 92 -6.86 13.72 -0.10
C ALA A 92 -7.11 14.88 -1.08
#